data_AF-A0A930RF91-F1
#
_entry.id   AF-A0A930RF91-F1
#
_cell.length_a   1.000
_cell.length_b   1.000
_cell.length_c   1.000
_cell.angle_alpha   90.00
_cell.angle_beta   90.00
_cell.angle_gamma   90.00
#
_symmetry.space_group_name_H-M   'P 1'
#
loop_
_entity.id
_entity.type
_entity.pdbx_description
1 polymer ?
#
loop_
_entity_poly.entity_id
_entity_poly.type
_entity_poly.pdbx_seq_one_letter_code
_entity_poly.pdbx_strand_id
1 'polypeptide(L)' 'REWETRIEYNPELEVYEVYSTMDRASTNGKDSYQTFQEARIRFIEILENVVFINRYYVDEGIDAEYSSPLWDKIDD' A
#
# COMPACT_ATOMS: atom_id res chain seq x y z
N ARG A 1 7.75 10.29 7.59
CA ARG A 1 7.47 8.85 7.85
C ARG A 1 7.21 8.25 6.49
N GLU A 2 7.92 7.19 6.13
CA GLU A 2 7.80 6.57 4.81
C GLU A 2 6.93 5.33 4.94
N TRP A 3 6.01 5.19 3.99
CA TRP A 3 5.15 4.02 3.88
C TRP A 3 5.73 3.05 2.88
N GLU A 4 5.62 1.77 3.19
CA GLU A 4 6.00 0.71 2.26
C GLU A 4 4.95 -0.39 2.26
N THR A 5 4.59 -0.85 1.07
CA THR A 5 3.91 -2.13 0.85
C THR A 5 4.95 -3.15 0.43
N ARG A 6 4.87 -4.37 0.96
CA ARG A 6 5.87 -5.43 0.74
C ARG A 6 5.21 -6.74 0.35
N ILE A 7 5.96 -7.54 -0.42
CA ILE A 7 5.74 -8.99 -0.59
C ILE A 7 6.97 -9.68 0.01
N GLU A 8 6.76 -10.60 0.95
CA GLU A 8 7.82 -11.34 1.61
C GLU A 8 7.53 -12.84 1.55
N TYR A 9 8.53 -13.67 1.25
CA TYR A 9 8.37 -15.12 1.32
C TYR A 9 8.69 -15.60 2.73
N ASN A 10 7.73 -16.25 3.39
CA ASN A 10 7.89 -16.88 4.69
C ASN A 10 8.30 -18.35 4.48
N PRO A 11 9.56 -18.74 4.78
CA PRO A 11 10.04 -20.10 4.55
C PRO A 11 9.51 -21.11 5.57
N GLU A 12 9.01 -20.68 6.74
CA GLU A 12 8.46 -21.58 7.76
C GLU A 12 7.05 -22.05 7.39
N LEU A 13 6.27 -21.14 6.80
CA LEU A 13 4.89 -21.39 6.38
C LEU A 13 4.78 -21.73 4.88
N GLU A 14 5.87 -21.59 4.13
CA GLU A 14 5.94 -21.78 2.68
C GLU A 14 4.92 -20.93 1.91
N VAL A 15 4.74 -19.67 2.32
CA VAL A 15 3.77 -18.73 1.71
C VAL A 15 4.41 -17.38 1.42
N TYR A 16 3.80 -16.64 0.50
CA TYR A 16 4.06 -15.22 0.27
C TYR A 16 3.11 -14.38 1.12
N GLU A 17 3.67 -13.52 1.97
CA GLU A 17 2.96 -12.58 2.82
C GLU A 17 2.97 -11.19 2.19
N VAL A 18 1.80 -10.53 2.15
CA VAL A 18 1.64 -9.17 1.64
C VAL A 18 1.11 -8.28 2.76
N TYR A 19 1.79 -7.15 2.99
CA TYR A 19 1.42 -6.21 4.06
C TYR A 19 1.99 -4.81 3.83
N SER A 20 1.45 -3.81 4.54
CA SER A 20 1.97 -2.43 4.55
C SER A 20 2.50 -2.04 5.94
N THR A 21 3.62 -1.31 5.99
CA THR A 21 4.24 -0.84 7.24
C THR A 21 4.15 0.68 7.32
N MET A 22 3.52 1.20 8.39
CA MET A 22 3.18 2.62 8.55
C MET A 22 3.85 3.30 9.76
N ASP A 23 4.43 2.55 10.71
CA ASP A 23 4.70 3.01 12.09
C ASP A 23 3.44 3.40 12.90
N ARG A 24 2.31 2.74 12.61
CA ARG A 24 1.30 2.45 13.62
C ARG A 24 1.07 0.95 13.64
N ALA A 25 1.38 0.39 14.79
CA ALA A 25 1.24 -1.02 15.16
C ALA A 25 -0.20 -1.52 15.01
N SER A 26 -0.61 -1.75 13.77
CA SER A 26 -1.41 -2.90 13.45
C SER A 26 -0.93 -3.41 12.09
N THR A 27 -0.14 -4.47 12.10
CA THR A 27 -0.25 -5.47 11.04
C THR A 27 -1.70 -5.97 11.06
N ASN A 28 -2.63 -5.20 10.51
CA ASN A 28 -4.01 -5.63 10.31
C ASN A 28 -3.94 -6.68 9.20
N GLY A 29 -3.61 -7.91 9.58
CA GLY A 29 -3.47 -9.06 8.70
C GLY A 29 -2.30 -8.95 7.73
N LYS A 30 -1.36 -9.88 7.81
CA LYS A 30 -0.59 -10.21 6.61
C LYS A 30 -1.49 -11.09 5.75
N ASP A 31 -1.74 -10.68 4.52
CA ASP A 31 -2.43 -11.55 3.57
C ASP A 31 -1.44 -12.61 3.09
N SER A 32 -1.78 -13.89 3.23
CA SER A 32 -0.89 -15.01 2.90
C SER A 32 -1.37 -15.77 1.67
N TYR A 33 -0.45 -16.05 0.75
CA TYR A 33 -0.74 -16.67 -0.53
C TYR A 33 0.25 -17.79 -0.85
N GLN A 34 -0.21 -18.85 -1.52
CA GLN A 34 0.63 -19.98 -1.89
C GLN A 34 1.54 -19.65 -3.07
N THR A 35 1.08 -18.78 -3.98
CA THR A 35 1.85 -18.41 -5.17
C THR A 35 2.25 -16.94 -5.16
N PHE A 36 3.41 -16.65 -5.76
CA PHE A 36 3.83 -15.27 -5.97
C PHE A 36 2.84 -14.48 -6.83
N GLN A 37 2.14 -15.14 -7.77
CA GLN A 37 1.17 -14.47 -8.63
C GLN A 37 -0.03 -13.92 -7.85
N GLU A 38 -0.59 -14.71 -6.93
CA GLU A 38 -1.68 -14.26 -6.06
C GLU A 38 -1.23 -13.12 -5.14
N ALA A 39 -0.04 -13.26 -4.54
CA ALA A 39 0.55 -12.19 -3.73
C ALA A 39 0.78 -10.90 -4.53
N ARG A 40 1.24 -11.01 -5.79
CA ARG A 40 1.44 -9.86 -6.67
C ARG A 40 0.13 -9.16 -7.00
N ILE A 41 -0.96 -9.90 -7.22
CA ILE A 41 -2.29 -9.31 -7.46
C ILE A 41 -2.68 -8.48 -6.24
N ARG A 42 -2.61 -9.07 -5.04
CA ARG A 42 -2.95 -8.34 -3.81
C ARG A 42 -2.09 -7.12 -3.57
N PHE A 43 -0.79 -7.23 -3.83
CA PHE A 43 0.15 -6.13 -3.70
C PHE A 43 -0.23 -4.95 -4.59
N ILE A 44 -0.56 -5.19 -5.85
CA ILE A 44 -1.00 -4.13 -6.77
C ILE A 44 -2.33 -3.54 -6.32
N GLU A 45 -3.30 -4.36 -5.90
CA GLU A 45 -4.58 -3.87 -5.37
C GLU A 45 -4.39 -2.92 -4.19
N ILE A 46 -3.46 -3.22 -3.28
CA ILE A 46 -3.15 -2.33 -2.15
C ILE A 46 -2.62 -0.99 -2.66
N LEU A 47 -1.67 -1.00 -3.60
CA LEU A 47 -1.12 0.24 -4.17
C LEU A 47 -2.18 1.06 -4.90
N GLU A 48 -3.04 0.41 -5.69
CA GLU A 48 -4.15 1.08 -6.38
C GLU A 48 -5.12 1.73 -5.40
N ASN A 49 -5.50 1.02 -4.33
CA ASN A 49 -6.37 1.54 -3.29
C ASN A 49 -5.74 2.75 -2.57
N VAL A 50 -4.44 2.69 -2.27
CA VAL A 50 -3.70 3.81 -1.66
C VAL A 50 -3.74 5.04 -2.56
N VAL A 51 -3.46 4.90 -3.86
CA VAL A 51 -3.55 6.01 -4.82
C VAL A 51 -4.98 6.55 -4.91
N PHE A 52 -5.98 5.67 -4.94
CA PHE A 52 -7.39 6.05 -5.01
C PHE A 52 -7.83 6.87 -3.78
N ILE A 53 -7.50 6.42 -2.57
CA ILE A 53 -7.83 7.11 -1.33
C ILE A 53 -7.13 8.47 -1.24
N ASN A 54 -5.85 8.55 -1.61
CA ASN A 54 -5.10 9.80 -1.58
C ASN A 54 -5.66 10.83 -2.57
N ARG A 55 -6.07 10.38 -3.76
CA ARG A 55 -6.79 11.24 -4.71
C ARG A 55 -8.10 11.75 -4.12
N TYR A 56 -8.90 10.86 -3.53
CA TYR A 56 -10.15 11.24 -2.87
C TYR A 56 -9.93 12.27 -1.75
N TYR A 57 -8.90 12.10 -0.91
CA TYR A 57 -8.56 13.07 0.13
C TYR A 57 -8.26 14.44 -0.45
N VAL A 58 -7.42 14.51 -1.49
CA VAL A 58 -7.06 15.77 -2.16
C VAL A 58 -8.31 16.45 -2.73
N ASP A 59 -9.18 15.69 -3.39
CA ASP A 59 -10.43 16.21 -3.98
C ASP A 59 -11.36 16.80 -2.89
N GLU A 60 -11.37 16.23 -1.69
CA GLU A 60 -12.11 16.73 -0.52
C GLU A 60 -11.36 17.83 0.28
N GLY A 61 -10.19 18.25 -0.18
CA GLY A 61 -9.36 19.26 0.49
C GLY A 61 -8.66 18.76 1.78
N ILE A 62 -8.50 17.44 1.91
CA ILE A 62 -7.78 16.75 2.98
C ILE A 62 -6.34 16.46 2.51
N ASP A 63 -5.38 16.54 3.44
CA ASP A 63 -3.99 16.21 3.14
C ASP A 63 -3.81 14.73 2.76
N ALA A 64 -3.06 14.48 1.69
CA ALA A 64 -2.62 13.15 1.29
C ALA A 64 -1.61 12.57 2.31
N GLU A 65 -1.57 11.26 2.41
CA GLU A 65 -0.68 10.50 3.30
C GLU A 65 0.79 10.56 2.87
N TYR A 66 1.06 10.92 1.61
CA TYR A 66 2.41 11.16 1.07
C TYR A 66 2.40 12.30 0.04
N SER A 67 3.56 12.93 -0.16
CA SER A 67 3.74 13.92 -1.23
C SER A 67 3.84 13.22 -2.58
N SER A 68 3.15 13.75 -3.59
CA SER A 68 3.20 13.22 -4.96
C SER A 68 2.86 14.29 -5.98
N PRO A 69 3.55 14.32 -7.14
CA PRO A 69 3.20 15.18 -8.27
C PRO A 69 1.78 14.96 -8.80
N LEU A 70 1.14 13.84 -8.45
CA LEU A 70 -0.23 13.52 -8.88
C LEU A 70 -1.29 14.46 -8.29
N TRP A 71 -0.99 15.16 -7.21
CA TRP A 71 -1.88 16.12 -6.54
C TRP A 71 -1.21 17.43 -6.15
N ASP A 72 0.08 17.60 -6.48
CA ASP A 72 0.70 18.90 -6.37
C ASP A 72 -0.02 19.88 -7.30
N LYS A 73 -0.33 21.07 -6.78
CA LYS A 73 -0.89 22.14 -7.60
C LYS A 73 0.17 22.50 -8.63
N ILE A 74 -0.18 22.36 -9.91
CA ILE A 74 0.62 22.94 -10.98
C ILE A 74 0.35 24.44 -10.88
N ASP A 75 1.29 25.19 -10.31
CA ASP A 75 1.27 26.65 -10.42
C ASP A 75 1.48 27.00 -11.90
N ASP A 76 0.51 27.70 -12.51
CA ASP A 76 0.58 28.26 -13.86
C ASP A 76 1.68 29.35 -13.99
#